data_AF-A0A0B4XC08-F1
#
_entry.id   AF-A0A0B4XC08-F1
#
_cell.length_a   1.000
_cell.length_b   1.000
_cell.length_c   1.000
_cell.angle_alpha   90.00
_cell.angle_beta   90.00
_cell.angle_gamma   90.00
#
_symmetry.space_group_name_H-M   'P 1'
#
loop_
_entity.id
_entity.type
_entity.pdbx_description
1 polymer ?
#
loop_
_entity_poly.entity_id
_entity_poly.type
_entity_poly.pdbx_seq_one_letter_code
_entity_poly.pdbx_strand_id
1 'polypeptide(L)'
;MRVVTRVAELREHIAAIKNEGRTLGFVPTMGYLHAGHMELVGRACSGNDAVVVSIFVNPLQFGRNEDLTRYPRDLERDSAMLSDAGVDILFSPSVQEMYPQPMQTIVDVPALGSELEGAVRPGHFAGVATVVTKLFNIVQPHAAYFGKKDYQQVVIIKRMVEDLALPVRIVAVETVREADGLAFSSRNSYLTADERAAAVIVPKALDEAERLYRDGIEEPQALEAALAAFIAREPLAEAEVVAVRDPQTLTRLETLRDRQALVALFVRIGSTRLLDNRIIGHRSQIQSRAA
;
A
#
# COMPACT_ATOMS: atom_id res chain seq x y z
N MET A 1 -18.11 -14.42 -10.78
CA MET A 1 -16.70 -14.08 -11.03
C MET A 1 -16.07 -15.08 -12.00
N ARG A 2 -15.26 -14.63 -12.96
CA ARG A 2 -14.39 -15.46 -13.81
C ARG A 2 -12.97 -15.50 -13.25
N VAL A 3 -12.32 -16.65 -13.25
CA VAL A 3 -10.92 -16.79 -12.85
C VAL A 3 -10.07 -16.97 -14.11
N VAL A 4 -9.13 -16.05 -14.33
CA VAL A 4 -8.29 -15.98 -15.54
C VAL A 4 -6.83 -16.03 -15.13
N THR A 5 -6.03 -16.83 -15.83
CA THR A 5 -4.60 -17.01 -15.52
C THR A 5 -3.67 -16.53 -16.62
N ARG A 6 -4.19 -16.23 -17.82
CA ARG A 6 -3.42 -15.81 -19.01
C ARG A 6 -3.73 -14.37 -19.40
N VAL A 7 -2.71 -13.62 -19.79
CA VAL A 7 -2.81 -12.22 -20.22
C VAL A 7 -3.67 -12.08 -21.46
N ALA A 8 -3.54 -12.99 -22.44
CA ALA A 8 -4.32 -12.94 -23.67
C ALA A 8 -5.83 -13.06 -23.40
N GLU A 9 -6.22 -14.04 -22.59
CA GLU A 9 -7.61 -14.27 -22.18
C GLU A 9 -8.18 -13.11 -21.36
N LEU A 10 -7.39 -12.52 -20.47
CA LEU A 10 -7.83 -11.34 -19.72
C LEU A 10 -8.11 -10.16 -20.67
N ARG A 11 -7.25 -9.95 -21.66
CA ARG A 11 -7.41 -8.87 -22.65
C ARG A 11 -8.66 -9.04 -23.51
N GLU A 12 -9.04 -10.27 -23.85
CA GLU A 12 -10.30 -10.55 -24.56
C GLU A 12 -11.51 -10.10 -23.74
N HIS A 13 -11.53 -10.40 -22.43
CA HIS A 13 -12.60 -9.95 -21.55
C HIS A 13 -12.62 -8.43 -21.35
N ILE A 14 -11.45 -7.80 -21.20
CA ILE A 14 -11.37 -6.33 -21.09
C ILE A 14 -11.85 -5.65 -22.36
N ALA A 15 -11.49 -6.18 -23.54
CA ALA A 15 -11.95 -5.64 -24.82
C ALA A 15 -13.48 -5.70 -24.92
N ALA A 16 -14.11 -6.79 -24.48
CA ALA A 16 -15.57 -6.90 -24.43
C ALA A 16 -16.20 -5.82 -23.52
N ILE A 17 -15.68 -5.66 -22.29
CA ILE A 17 -16.15 -4.62 -21.34
C ILE A 17 -16.02 -3.22 -21.95
N LYS A 18 -14.89 -2.94 -22.61
CA LYS A 18 -14.65 -1.63 -23.25
C LYS A 18 -15.56 -1.38 -24.45
N ASN A 19 -15.84 -2.40 -25.26
CA ASN A 19 -16.75 -2.28 -26.40
C ASN A 19 -18.20 -2.01 -25.96
N GLU A 20 -18.57 -2.42 -24.74
CA GLU A 20 -19.84 -2.08 -24.11
C GLU A 20 -19.87 -0.65 -23.53
N GLY A 21 -18.75 0.09 -23.58
CA GLY A 21 -18.63 1.43 -23.00
C GLY A 21 -18.60 1.46 -21.47
N ARG A 22 -18.35 0.31 -20.83
CA ARG A 22 -18.37 0.15 -19.38
C ARG A 22 -17.06 0.59 -18.73
N THR A 23 -17.19 1.22 -17.56
CA THR A 23 -16.06 1.59 -16.71
C THR A 23 -15.47 0.37 -16.00
N LEU A 24 -14.16 0.40 -15.73
CA LEU A 24 -13.39 -0.73 -15.21
C LEU A 24 -12.55 -0.30 -14.01
N GLY A 25 -12.89 -0.84 -12.84
CA GLY A 25 -12.12 -0.71 -11.61
C GLY A 25 -11.09 -1.83 -11.49
N PHE A 26 -9.93 -1.52 -10.93
CA PHE A 26 -8.86 -2.50 -10.71
C PHE A 26 -8.31 -2.46 -9.29
N VAL A 27 -8.19 -3.63 -8.67
CA VAL A 27 -7.56 -3.80 -7.35
C VAL A 27 -6.37 -4.78 -7.48
N PRO A 28 -5.13 -4.27 -7.58
CA PRO A 28 -3.96 -5.13 -7.57
C PRO A 28 -3.61 -5.59 -6.16
N THR A 29 -3.47 -6.91 -5.96
CA THR A 29 -3.12 -7.51 -4.67
C THR A 29 -2.08 -8.63 -4.83
N MET A 30 -1.49 -9.06 -3.71
CA MET A 30 -0.66 -10.26 -3.64
C MET A 30 -1.42 -11.49 -3.10
N GLY A 31 -2.74 -11.40 -2.90
CA GLY A 31 -3.55 -12.45 -2.29
C GLY A 31 -3.49 -12.47 -0.77
N TYR A 32 -3.95 -13.57 -0.18
CA TYR A 32 -4.23 -13.74 1.24
C TYR A 32 -5.04 -12.56 1.79
N LEU A 33 -6.24 -12.41 1.21
CA LEU A 33 -7.08 -11.23 1.34
C LEU A 33 -7.61 -11.08 2.77
N HIS A 34 -7.91 -9.84 3.13
CA HIS A 34 -8.42 -9.44 4.44
C HIS A 34 -9.36 -8.25 4.29
N ALA A 35 -9.98 -7.79 5.38
CA ALA A 35 -10.95 -6.69 5.37
C ALA A 35 -10.43 -5.43 4.67
N GLY A 36 -9.15 -5.07 4.86
CA GLY A 36 -8.51 -3.99 4.11
C GLY A 36 -8.58 -4.14 2.57
N HIS A 37 -8.32 -5.33 2.03
CA HIS A 37 -8.48 -5.58 0.60
C HIS A 37 -9.96 -5.54 0.17
N MET A 38 -10.86 -6.08 1.00
CA MET A 38 -12.28 -6.11 0.69
C MET A 38 -12.92 -4.72 0.69
N GLU A 39 -12.41 -3.78 1.48
CA GLU A 39 -12.80 -2.36 1.37
C GLU A 39 -12.38 -1.77 0.02
N LEU A 40 -11.18 -2.09 -0.50
CA LEU A 40 -10.78 -1.67 -1.85
C LEU A 40 -11.73 -2.22 -2.91
N VAL A 41 -12.09 -3.50 -2.80
CA VAL A 41 -13.04 -4.17 -3.69
C VAL A 41 -14.41 -3.50 -3.62
N GLY A 42 -14.94 -3.26 -2.42
CA GLY A 42 -16.23 -2.58 -2.24
C GLY A 42 -16.26 -1.19 -2.88
N ARG A 43 -15.17 -0.42 -2.74
CA ARG A 43 -15.00 0.89 -3.39
C ARG A 43 -14.88 0.78 -4.92
N ALA A 44 -14.27 -0.28 -5.42
CA ALA A 44 -14.18 -0.55 -6.85
C ALA A 44 -15.54 -0.91 -7.44
N CYS A 45 -16.27 -1.83 -6.81
CA CYS A 45 -17.61 -2.26 -7.24
C CYS A 45 -18.62 -1.13 -7.19
N SER A 46 -18.53 -0.25 -6.18
CA SER A 46 -19.44 0.91 -6.07
C SER A 46 -19.14 2.02 -7.08
N GLY A 47 -17.94 2.04 -7.67
CA GLY A 47 -17.46 3.15 -8.49
C GLY A 47 -17.24 2.82 -9.97
N ASN A 48 -17.50 1.58 -10.40
CA ASN A 48 -17.27 1.12 -11.77
C ASN A 48 -18.30 0.06 -12.17
N ASP A 49 -18.54 -0.07 -13.48
CA ASP A 49 -19.48 -1.05 -14.03
C ASP A 49 -18.94 -2.48 -14.03
N ALA A 50 -17.60 -2.64 -14.02
CA ALA A 50 -16.91 -3.92 -13.91
C ALA A 50 -15.66 -3.79 -13.03
N VAL A 51 -15.28 -4.87 -12.35
CA VAL A 51 -14.11 -4.93 -11.46
C VAL A 51 -13.22 -6.11 -11.79
N VAL A 52 -11.93 -5.82 -11.95
CA VAL A 52 -10.86 -6.81 -11.99
C VAL A 52 -10.08 -6.75 -10.69
N VAL A 53 -9.79 -7.90 -10.10
CA VAL A 53 -8.82 -8.03 -9.01
C VAL A 53 -7.68 -8.90 -9.49
N SER A 54 -6.42 -8.50 -9.24
CA SER A 54 -5.29 -9.39 -9.48
C SER A 54 -4.77 -9.97 -8.18
N ILE A 55 -4.42 -11.25 -8.20
CA ILE A 55 -3.65 -11.92 -7.14
C ILE A 55 -2.34 -12.37 -7.77
N PHE A 56 -1.24 -11.67 -7.43
CA PHE A 56 0.08 -12.01 -7.94
C PHE A 56 1.15 -11.63 -6.91
N VAL A 57 1.78 -12.63 -6.29
CA VAL A 57 2.94 -12.41 -5.42
C VAL A 57 4.15 -12.11 -6.31
N ASN A 58 4.38 -10.82 -6.56
CA ASN A 58 5.40 -10.34 -7.49
C ASN A 58 6.83 -10.59 -6.95
N PRO A 59 7.66 -11.45 -7.56
CA PRO A 59 9.04 -11.67 -7.08
C PRO A 59 9.94 -10.44 -7.15
N LEU A 60 9.68 -9.48 -8.05
CA LEU A 60 10.56 -8.31 -8.24
C LEU A 60 10.58 -7.35 -7.05
N GLN A 61 9.56 -7.38 -6.20
CA GLN A 61 9.45 -6.50 -5.04
C GLN A 61 9.88 -7.17 -3.72
N PHE A 62 10.51 -8.35 -3.79
CA PHE A 62 11.07 -9.05 -2.63
C PHE A 62 12.60 -9.08 -2.70
N GLY A 63 13.24 -8.68 -1.61
CA GLY A 63 14.69 -8.86 -1.44
C GLY A 63 15.09 -10.32 -1.23
N ARG A 64 16.38 -10.64 -1.39
CA ARG A 64 16.92 -12.02 -1.24
C ARG A 64 16.61 -12.66 0.13
N ASN A 65 16.49 -11.85 1.17
CA ASN A 65 16.23 -12.28 2.54
C ASN A 65 14.79 -11.98 3.01
N GLU A 66 13.89 -11.66 2.08
CA GLU A 66 12.49 -11.39 2.40
C GLU A 66 11.63 -12.65 2.25
N ASP A 67 10.37 -12.54 2.65
CA ASP A 67 9.45 -13.64 2.88
C ASP A 67 8.78 -14.20 1.62
N LEU A 68 9.38 -14.09 0.42
CA LEU A 68 8.75 -14.50 -0.84
C LEU A 68 8.22 -15.95 -0.83
N THR A 69 9.04 -16.87 -0.31
CA THR A 69 8.70 -18.30 -0.22
C THR A 69 7.66 -18.58 0.86
N ARG A 70 7.66 -17.78 1.94
CA ARG A 70 6.75 -17.92 3.09
C ARG A 70 5.47 -17.10 2.96
N TYR A 71 5.35 -16.24 1.95
CA TYR A 71 4.19 -15.38 1.75
C TYR A 71 2.91 -16.23 1.73
N PRO A 72 1.89 -15.88 2.55
CA PRO A 72 0.71 -16.71 2.69
C PRO A 72 -0.06 -16.75 1.37
N ARG A 73 -0.60 -17.92 1.02
CA ARG A 73 -1.33 -18.16 -0.23
C ARG A 73 -2.50 -19.07 0.06
N ASP A 74 -3.70 -18.61 -0.26
CA ASP A 74 -4.93 -19.40 -0.17
C ASP A 74 -5.91 -18.91 -1.25
N LEU A 75 -5.65 -19.32 -2.48
CA LEU A 75 -6.38 -18.83 -3.66
C LEU A 75 -7.87 -19.24 -3.62
N GLU A 76 -8.19 -20.38 -3.01
CA GLU A 76 -9.57 -20.84 -2.87
C GLU A 76 -10.36 -19.91 -1.95
N ARG A 77 -9.82 -19.63 -0.76
CA ARG A 77 -10.39 -18.65 0.17
C ARG A 77 -10.53 -17.28 -0.46
N ASP A 78 -9.48 -16.80 -1.11
CA ASP A 78 -9.48 -15.48 -1.74
C ASP A 78 -10.52 -15.41 -2.87
N SER A 79 -10.62 -16.44 -3.70
CA SER A 79 -11.60 -16.53 -4.78
C SER A 79 -13.04 -16.51 -4.26
N ALA A 80 -13.32 -17.22 -3.17
CA ALA A 80 -14.64 -17.19 -2.52
C ALA A 80 -14.99 -15.77 -2.03
N MET A 81 -14.07 -15.11 -1.31
CA MET A 81 -14.27 -13.73 -0.83
C MET A 81 -14.54 -12.74 -1.97
N LEU A 82 -13.82 -12.85 -3.08
CA LEU A 82 -14.01 -11.97 -4.24
C LEU A 82 -15.31 -12.26 -4.99
N SER A 83 -15.70 -13.53 -5.09
CA SER A 83 -16.98 -13.92 -5.69
C SER A 83 -18.16 -13.35 -4.91
N ASP A 84 -18.13 -13.48 -3.57
CA ASP A 84 -19.18 -12.95 -2.68
C ASP A 84 -19.26 -11.43 -2.73
N ALA A 85 -18.13 -10.75 -2.95
CA ALA A 85 -18.06 -9.30 -3.09
C ALA A 85 -18.48 -8.77 -4.48
N GLY A 86 -18.86 -9.65 -5.41
CA GLY A 86 -19.35 -9.25 -6.73
C GLY A 86 -18.25 -8.85 -7.72
N VAL A 87 -17.03 -9.39 -7.59
CA VAL A 87 -15.96 -9.17 -8.56
C VAL A 87 -16.27 -9.89 -9.88
N ASP A 88 -16.07 -9.20 -11.01
CA ASP A 88 -16.29 -9.77 -12.34
C ASP A 88 -15.18 -10.75 -12.72
N ILE A 89 -13.91 -10.35 -12.53
CA ILE A 89 -12.74 -11.11 -12.96
C ILE A 89 -11.64 -11.13 -11.89
N LEU A 90 -11.21 -12.33 -11.50
CA LEU A 90 -9.97 -12.57 -10.78
C LEU A 90 -8.87 -12.93 -11.78
N PHE A 91 -7.84 -12.08 -11.89
CA PHE A 91 -6.63 -12.37 -12.64
C PHE A 91 -5.54 -12.94 -11.72
N SER A 92 -5.24 -14.24 -11.85
CA SER A 92 -4.27 -14.95 -11.01
C SER A 92 -3.18 -15.61 -11.86
N PRO A 93 -2.28 -14.82 -12.48
CA PRO A 93 -1.25 -15.35 -13.37
C PRO A 93 -0.12 -16.07 -12.63
N SER A 94 0.56 -16.96 -13.33
CA SER A 94 1.82 -17.53 -12.85
C SER A 94 2.98 -16.52 -13.01
N VAL A 95 4.11 -16.78 -12.33
CA VAL A 95 5.34 -16.00 -12.54
C VAL A 95 5.82 -16.12 -13.98
N GLN A 96 5.72 -17.29 -14.61
CA GLN A 96 6.10 -17.50 -16.00
C GLN A 96 5.21 -16.72 -16.97
N GLU A 97 3.92 -16.57 -16.67
CA GLU A 97 3.01 -15.75 -17.48
C GLU A 97 3.37 -14.26 -17.36
N MET A 98 3.63 -13.78 -16.14
CA MET A 98 4.01 -12.39 -15.92
C MET A 98 5.43 -12.09 -16.41
N TYR A 99 6.36 -13.02 -16.32
CA TYR A 99 7.78 -12.85 -16.63
C TYR A 99 8.30 -14.06 -17.40
N PRO A 100 7.92 -14.23 -18.68
CA PRO A 100 8.29 -15.41 -19.47
C PRO A 100 9.79 -15.49 -19.75
N GLN A 101 10.47 -14.36 -19.65
CA GLN A 101 11.92 -14.19 -19.71
C GLN A 101 12.34 -13.23 -18.59
N PRO A 102 13.63 -13.24 -18.18
CA PRO A 102 14.16 -12.25 -17.26
C PRO A 102 13.85 -10.82 -17.74
N MET A 103 13.23 -10.01 -16.87
CA MET A 103 12.89 -8.63 -17.20
C MET A 103 14.16 -7.80 -17.39
N GLN A 104 14.26 -7.12 -18.53
CA GLN A 104 15.30 -6.12 -18.80
C GLN A 104 14.81 -4.69 -18.55
N THR A 105 13.49 -4.47 -18.59
CA THR A 105 12.87 -3.18 -18.36
C THR A 105 12.52 -3.01 -16.88
N ILE A 106 12.88 -1.86 -16.34
CA ILE A 106 12.56 -1.43 -14.97
C ILE A 106 11.87 -0.07 -15.05
N VAL A 107 10.79 0.09 -14.29
CA VAL A 107 10.18 1.38 -14.01
C VAL A 107 10.50 1.72 -12.55
N ASP A 108 10.99 2.92 -12.30
CA ASP A 108 11.37 3.36 -10.96
C ASP A 108 11.07 4.85 -10.77
N VAL A 109 10.86 5.25 -9.52
CA VAL A 109 10.67 6.64 -9.09
C VAL A 109 11.69 6.95 -8.00
N PRO A 110 12.98 7.10 -8.34
CA PRO A 110 14.07 6.96 -7.38
C PRO A 110 14.02 7.95 -6.22
N ALA A 111 13.63 9.20 -6.48
CA ALA A 111 13.57 10.26 -5.47
C ALA A 111 12.57 9.98 -4.34
N LEU A 112 11.52 9.18 -4.61
CA LEU A 112 10.53 8.77 -3.62
C LEU A 112 10.78 7.34 -3.14
N GLY A 113 11.27 6.46 -4.01
CA GLY A 113 11.46 5.04 -3.76
C GLY A 113 12.73 4.68 -2.98
N SER A 114 13.68 5.60 -2.80
CA SER A 114 14.90 5.37 -2.00
C SER A 114 14.78 5.79 -0.53
N GLU A 115 13.71 6.49 -0.17
CA GLU A 115 13.44 6.99 1.17
C GLU A 115 12.59 6.00 2.00
N LEU A 116 12.48 6.21 3.31
CA LEU A 116 11.54 5.51 4.20
C LEU A 116 11.63 3.97 4.07
N GLU A 117 10.57 3.29 3.62
CA GLU A 117 10.57 1.84 3.41
C GLU A 117 11.59 1.41 2.33
N GLY A 118 11.85 2.27 1.35
CA GLY A 118 12.83 2.04 0.30
C GLY A 118 14.26 1.95 0.80
N ALA A 119 14.58 2.69 1.88
CA ALA A 119 15.90 2.66 2.50
C ALA A 119 16.18 1.33 3.21
N VAL A 120 15.15 0.72 3.80
CA VAL A 120 15.23 -0.61 4.45
C VAL A 120 14.97 -1.77 3.49
N ARG A 121 14.37 -1.50 2.33
CA ARG A 121 14.06 -2.49 1.28
C ARG A 121 14.56 -2.03 -0.10
N PRO A 122 15.89 -1.98 -0.33
CA PRO A 122 16.45 -1.50 -1.60
C PRO A 122 15.89 -2.25 -2.82
N GLY A 123 15.43 -1.51 -3.82
CA GLY A 123 14.82 -2.06 -5.04
C GLY A 123 13.35 -2.46 -4.92
N HIS A 124 12.76 -2.42 -3.72
CA HIS A 124 11.35 -2.79 -3.51
C HIS A 124 10.40 -1.99 -4.40
N PHE A 125 10.51 -0.66 -4.38
CA PHE A 125 9.61 0.21 -5.14
C PHE A 125 9.83 0.19 -6.65
N ALA A 126 11.05 -0.08 -7.13
CA ALA A 126 11.28 -0.37 -8.54
C ALA A 126 10.54 -1.65 -8.97
N GLY A 127 10.55 -2.68 -8.12
CA GLY A 127 9.77 -3.91 -8.32
C GLY A 127 8.26 -3.66 -8.34
N VAL A 128 7.76 -2.82 -7.43
CA VAL A 128 6.34 -2.40 -7.38
C VAL A 128 5.95 -1.59 -8.62
N ALA A 129 6.69 -0.52 -8.93
CA ALA A 129 6.40 0.35 -10.07
C ALA A 129 6.43 -0.44 -11.40
N THR A 130 7.38 -1.37 -11.54
CA THR A 130 7.48 -2.25 -12.72
C THR A 130 6.26 -3.15 -12.86
N VAL A 131 5.86 -3.88 -11.79
CA VAL A 131 4.71 -4.77 -11.89
C VAL A 131 3.39 -4.02 -12.05
N VAL A 132 3.21 -2.88 -11.36
CA VAL A 132 2.00 -2.07 -11.46
C VAL A 132 1.87 -1.47 -12.87
N THR A 133 2.96 -0.95 -13.45
CA THR A 133 2.96 -0.49 -14.85
C THR A 133 2.57 -1.61 -15.81
N LYS A 134 3.13 -2.82 -15.61
CA LYS A 134 2.80 -3.99 -16.42
C LYS A 134 1.33 -4.37 -16.28
N LEU A 135 0.80 -4.39 -15.06
CA LEU A 135 -0.62 -4.68 -14.79
C LEU A 135 -1.54 -3.61 -15.39
N PHE A 136 -1.20 -2.32 -15.32
CA PHE A 136 -1.98 -1.27 -15.99
C PHE A 136 -1.99 -1.43 -17.52
N ASN A 137 -0.89 -1.86 -18.13
CA ASN A 137 -0.85 -2.17 -19.57
C ASN A 137 -1.65 -3.44 -19.95
N ILE A 138 -1.80 -4.39 -19.03
CA ILE A 138 -2.57 -5.61 -19.24
C ILE A 138 -4.06 -5.34 -19.02
N VAL A 139 -4.42 -4.70 -17.89
CA VAL A 139 -5.79 -4.49 -17.42
C VAL A 139 -6.43 -3.26 -18.05
N GLN A 140 -5.65 -2.21 -18.30
CA GLN A 140 -6.07 -0.91 -18.81
C GLN A 140 -7.31 -0.33 -18.10
N PRO A 141 -7.27 -0.19 -16.76
CA PRO A 141 -8.42 0.22 -15.97
C PRO A 141 -8.71 1.72 -16.08
N HIS A 142 -9.94 2.12 -15.79
CA HIS A 142 -10.31 3.52 -15.63
C HIS A 142 -9.88 4.06 -14.27
N ALA A 143 -10.00 3.23 -13.23
CA ALA A 143 -9.57 3.55 -11.87
C ALA A 143 -8.86 2.36 -11.23
N ALA A 144 -7.80 2.63 -10.46
CA ALA A 144 -7.08 1.62 -9.69
C ALA A 144 -7.06 2.01 -8.21
N TYR A 145 -7.32 1.04 -7.33
CA TYR A 145 -7.59 1.24 -5.91
C TYR A 145 -6.43 0.70 -5.07
N PHE A 146 -5.92 1.56 -4.18
CA PHE A 146 -4.78 1.23 -3.31
C PHE A 146 -5.07 1.70 -1.88
N GLY A 147 -4.64 0.91 -0.89
CA GLY A 147 -4.80 1.25 0.52
C GLY A 147 -3.74 2.25 0.99
N LYS A 148 -4.17 3.26 1.76
CA LYS A 148 -3.29 4.24 2.41
C LYS A 148 -2.39 3.65 3.49
N LYS A 149 -2.63 2.40 3.91
CA LYS A 149 -1.73 1.64 4.79
C LYS A 149 -0.31 1.58 4.20
N ASP A 150 -0.16 1.45 2.89
CA ASP A 150 1.11 1.54 2.17
C ASP A 150 1.26 2.94 1.55
N TYR A 151 1.32 3.98 2.39
CA TYR A 151 1.22 5.37 1.95
C TYR A 151 2.29 5.77 0.93
N GLN A 152 3.55 5.39 1.18
CA GLN A 152 4.65 5.65 0.25
C GLN A 152 4.40 5.00 -1.12
N GLN A 153 3.90 3.76 -1.14
CA GLN A 153 3.51 3.09 -2.39
C GLN A 153 2.45 3.89 -3.15
N VAL A 154 1.42 4.40 -2.45
CA VAL A 154 0.37 5.22 -3.09
C VAL A 154 0.95 6.49 -3.70
N VAL A 155 1.84 7.19 -3.00
CA VAL A 155 2.49 8.41 -3.51
C VAL A 155 3.36 8.09 -4.73
N ILE A 156 4.15 7.01 -4.67
CA ILE A 156 4.99 6.55 -5.78
C ILE A 156 4.15 6.20 -7.01
N ILE A 157 3.06 5.43 -6.84
CA ILE A 157 2.20 5.03 -7.96
C ILE A 157 1.50 6.24 -8.57
N LYS A 158 1.03 7.20 -7.75
CA LYS A 158 0.47 8.46 -8.26
C LYS A 158 1.49 9.23 -9.09
N ARG A 159 2.72 9.36 -8.58
CA ARG A 159 3.79 10.06 -9.29
C ARG A 159 4.16 9.36 -10.60
N MET A 160 4.28 8.04 -10.58
CA MET A 160 4.54 7.21 -11.77
C MET A 160 3.44 7.37 -12.83
N VAL A 161 2.17 7.38 -12.42
CA VAL A 161 1.03 7.59 -13.33
C VAL A 161 1.08 8.98 -13.97
N GLU A 162 1.39 10.01 -13.19
CA GLU A 162 1.56 11.38 -13.67
C GLU A 162 2.73 11.49 -14.66
N ASP A 163 3.93 11.05 -14.26
CA ASP A 163 5.16 11.18 -15.05
C ASP A 163 5.10 10.41 -16.37
N LEU A 164 4.44 9.24 -16.38
CA LEU A 164 4.29 8.39 -17.57
C LEU A 164 2.98 8.66 -18.34
N ALA A 165 2.21 9.67 -17.95
CA ALA A 165 0.91 10.01 -18.54
C ALA A 165 -0.04 8.82 -18.70
N LEU A 166 -0.07 7.93 -17.69
CA LEU A 166 -0.93 6.75 -17.73
C LEU A 166 -2.39 7.18 -17.52
N PRO A 167 -3.33 6.73 -18.38
CA PRO A 167 -4.73 7.14 -18.30
C PRO A 167 -5.51 6.36 -17.23
N VAL A 168 -5.00 6.34 -15.99
CA VAL A 168 -5.56 5.60 -14.86
C VAL A 168 -5.76 6.53 -13.67
N ARG A 169 -6.98 6.62 -13.16
CA ARG A 169 -7.26 7.37 -11.92
C ARG A 169 -6.88 6.56 -10.69
N ILE A 170 -5.95 7.06 -9.88
CA ILE A 170 -5.55 6.40 -8.62
C ILE A 170 -6.48 6.80 -7.48
N VAL A 171 -7.17 5.82 -6.90
CA VAL A 171 -8.05 5.98 -5.74
C VAL A 171 -7.35 5.45 -4.49
N ALA A 172 -7.02 6.36 -3.58
CA ALA A 172 -6.42 6.02 -2.29
C ALA A 172 -7.52 5.82 -1.24
N VAL A 173 -7.59 4.63 -0.65
CA VAL A 173 -8.62 4.24 0.31
C VAL A 173 -8.04 4.22 1.72
N GLU A 174 -8.81 4.65 2.72
CA GLU A 174 -8.36 4.72 4.12
C GLU A 174 -7.92 3.36 4.67
N THR A 175 -6.96 3.38 5.59
CA THR A 175 -6.47 2.18 6.28
C THR A 175 -7.60 1.56 7.10
N VAL A 176 -7.95 0.31 6.80
CA VAL A 176 -8.85 -0.49 7.63
C VAL A 176 -8.05 -1.09 8.79
N ARG A 177 -8.63 -1.06 9.99
CA ARG A 177 -7.98 -1.50 11.24
C ARG A 177 -8.78 -2.59 11.92
N GLU A 178 -8.08 -3.47 12.62
CA GLU A 178 -8.65 -4.42 13.58
C GLU A 178 -9.25 -3.68 14.78
N ALA A 179 -9.99 -4.38 15.64
CA ALA A 179 -10.73 -3.77 16.75
C ALA A 179 -9.82 -3.04 17.77
N ASP A 180 -8.56 -3.46 17.89
CA ASP A 180 -7.55 -2.85 18.75
C ASP A 180 -6.69 -1.79 18.03
N GLY A 181 -7.06 -1.41 16.81
CA GLY A 181 -6.42 -0.36 16.02
C GLY A 181 -5.28 -0.83 15.14
N LEU A 182 -4.83 -2.09 15.23
CA LEU A 182 -3.77 -2.60 14.37
C LEU A 182 -4.23 -2.55 12.90
N ALA A 183 -3.40 -2.00 12.01
CA ALA A 183 -3.73 -2.00 10.58
C ALA A 183 -3.82 -3.44 10.04
N PHE A 184 -4.86 -3.73 9.25
CA PHE A 184 -4.97 -5.04 8.61
C PHE A 184 -3.78 -5.29 7.67
N SER A 185 -3.13 -6.44 7.82
CA SER A 185 -2.11 -6.92 6.89
C SER A 185 -2.12 -8.45 6.82
N SER A 186 -1.89 -9.00 5.62
CA SER A 186 -1.68 -10.43 5.41
C SER A 186 -0.55 -10.99 6.29
N ARG A 187 0.45 -10.15 6.60
CA ARG A 187 1.60 -10.51 7.45
C ARG A 187 1.27 -10.54 8.95
N ASN A 188 0.10 -10.07 9.39
CA ASN A 188 -0.32 -10.22 10.80
C ASN A 188 -0.44 -11.71 11.19
N SER A 189 -0.67 -12.60 10.21
CA SER A 189 -0.73 -14.06 10.41
C SER A 189 0.59 -14.69 10.87
N TYR A 190 1.72 -13.99 10.72
CA TYR A 190 3.02 -14.47 11.19
C TYR A 190 3.26 -14.22 12.68
N LEU A 191 2.51 -13.30 13.29
CA LEU A 191 2.68 -12.92 14.68
C LEU A 191 2.18 -14.04 15.59
N THR A 192 3.00 -14.45 16.54
CA THR A 192 2.56 -15.23 17.70
C THR A 192 1.57 -14.43 18.55
N ALA A 193 0.92 -15.07 19.53
CA ALA A 193 -0.03 -14.38 20.40
C ALA A 193 0.61 -13.19 21.15
N ASP A 194 1.82 -13.37 21.67
CA ASP A 194 2.57 -12.32 22.38
C ASP A 194 3.01 -11.20 21.44
N GLU A 195 3.52 -11.54 20.26
CA GLU A 195 3.90 -10.57 19.23
C GLU A 195 2.68 -9.78 18.71
N ARG A 196 1.51 -10.44 18.58
CA ARG A 196 0.27 -9.79 18.16
C ARG A 196 -0.25 -8.83 19.22
N ALA A 197 -0.12 -9.15 20.50
CA ALA A 197 -0.43 -8.23 21.59
C ALA A 197 0.53 -7.02 21.60
N ALA A 198 1.83 -7.27 21.41
CA ALA A 198 2.85 -6.22 21.30
C ALA A 198 2.63 -5.29 20.09
N ALA A 199 2.12 -5.81 18.96
CA ALA A 199 1.86 -5.05 17.73
C ALA A 199 0.98 -3.83 17.90
N VAL A 200 0.14 -3.80 18.94
CA VAL A 200 -0.72 -2.66 19.27
C VAL A 200 0.09 -1.40 19.66
N ILE A 201 1.39 -1.53 19.97
CA ILE A 201 2.26 -0.36 20.19
C ILE A 201 2.35 0.54 18.94
N VAL A 202 2.24 -0.03 17.74
CA VAL A 202 2.36 0.71 16.47
C VAL A 202 1.22 1.71 16.28
N PRO A 203 -0.08 1.32 16.31
CA PRO A 203 -1.16 2.31 16.23
C PRO A 203 -1.18 3.26 17.43
N LYS A 204 -0.80 2.81 18.64
CA LYS A 204 -0.68 3.68 19.82
C LYS A 204 0.39 4.76 19.65
N ALA A 205 1.48 4.47 18.97
CA ALA A 205 2.51 5.47 18.64
C ALA A 205 1.96 6.53 17.67
N LEU A 206 1.05 6.18 16.74
CA LEU A 206 0.38 7.17 15.90
C LEU A 206 -0.58 8.05 16.70
N ASP A 207 -1.29 7.49 17.68
CA ASP A 207 -2.13 8.26 18.60
C ASP A 207 -1.29 9.21 19.47
N GLU A 208 -0.12 8.75 19.92
CA GLU A 208 0.85 9.58 20.64
C GLU A 208 1.40 10.69 19.77
N ALA A 209 1.65 10.44 18.48
CA ALA A 209 2.10 11.46 17.55
C ALA A 209 1.09 12.60 17.42
N GLU A 210 -0.18 12.24 17.31
CA GLU A 210 -1.29 13.19 17.24
C GLU A 210 -1.49 13.95 18.56
N ARG A 211 -1.24 13.32 19.70
CA ARG A 211 -1.23 13.98 21.02
C ARG A 211 -0.10 14.99 21.12
N LEU A 212 1.15 14.59 20.83
CA LEU A 212 2.33 15.46 20.90
C LEU A 212 2.25 16.64 19.94
N TYR A 213 1.69 16.44 18.75
CA TYR A 213 1.40 17.52 17.81
C TYR A 213 0.41 18.53 18.38
N ARG A 214 -0.68 18.07 18.98
CA ARG A 214 -1.67 18.96 19.63
C ARG A 214 -1.10 19.71 20.84
N ASP A 215 -0.14 19.10 21.54
CA ASP A 215 0.57 19.74 22.66
C ASP A 215 1.63 20.77 22.19
N GLY A 216 1.83 20.91 20.87
CA GLY A 216 2.66 21.97 20.29
C GLY A 216 4.09 21.56 20.00
N ILE A 217 4.38 20.27 19.78
CA ILE A 217 5.70 19.89 19.25
C ILE A 217 5.88 20.44 17.83
N GLU A 218 6.91 21.25 17.63
CA GLU A 218 7.16 21.93 16.34
C GLU A 218 8.32 21.31 15.55
N GLU A 219 9.24 20.62 16.24
CA GLU A 219 10.43 20.05 15.62
C GLU A 219 10.17 18.60 15.18
N PRO A 220 10.26 18.29 13.86
CA PRO A 220 10.04 16.93 13.36
C PRO A 220 10.95 15.89 14.01
N GLN A 221 12.23 16.21 14.22
CA GLN A 221 13.20 15.31 14.84
C GLN A 221 12.88 15.04 16.32
N ALA A 222 12.34 16.02 17.04
CA ALA A 222 11.89 15.83 18.41
C ALA A 222 10.68 14.87 18.46
N LEU A 223 9.76 14.98 17.50
CA LEU A 223 8.65 14.04 17.36
C LEU A 223 9.13 12.64 16.99
N GLU A 224 10.05 12.50 16.02
CA GLU A 224 10.66 11.21 15.67
C GLU A 224 11.31 10.54 16.89
N ALA A 225 12.10 11.29 17.67
CA ALA A 225 12.76 10.78 18.87
C ALA A 225 11.75 10.37 19.96
N ALA A 226 10.71 11.16 20.19
CA ALA A 226 9.66 10.85 21.17
C ALA A 226 8.90 9.57 20.79
N LEU A 227 8.58 9.39 19.51
CA LEU A 227 7.89 8.20 19.01
C LEU A 227 8.78 6.95 19.05
N ALA A 228 10.06 7.07 18.71
CA ALA A 228 11.01 5.97 18.85
C ALA A 228 11.12 5.51 20.32
N ALA A 229 11.21 6.46 21.25
CA ALA A 229 11.22 6.17 22.69
C ALA A 229 9.89 5.55 23.17
N PHE A 230 8.76 6.00 22.63
CA PHE A 230 7.45 5.43 22.95
C PHE A 230 7.33 3.96 22.49
N ILE A 231 7.77 3.66 21.26
CA ILE A 231 7.76 2.30 20.71
C ILE A 231 8.68 1.37 21.53
N ALA A 232 9.86 1.87 21.94
CA ALA A 232 10.82 1.10 22.74
C ALA A 232 10.32 0.69 24.14
N ARG A 233 9.15 1.17 24.58
CA ARG A 233 8.48 0.70 25.80
C ARG A 233 7.93 -0.72 25.67
N GLU A 234 7.74 -1.20 24.44
CA GLU A 234 7.37 -2.57 24.13
C GLU A 234 8.63 -3.37 23.74
N PRO A 235 9.14 -4.27 24.59
CA PRO A 235 10.42 -4.95 24.36
C PRO A 235 10.47 -5.81 23.08
N LEU A 236 9.32 -6.25 22.58
CA LEU A 236 9.25 -7.03 21.34
C LEU A 236 9.29 -6.16 20.08
N ALA A 237 9.18 -4.83 20.21
CA ALA A 237 9.10 -3.90 19.10
C ALA A 237 10.44 -3.19 18.85
N GLU A 238 10.93 -3.29 17.61
CA GLU A 238 12.11 -2.59 17.13
C GLU A 238 11.71 -1.62 16.03
N ALA A 239 11.85 -0.33 16.29
CA ALA A 239 11.58 0.70 15.30
C ALA A 239 12.71 0.75 14.27
N GLU A 240 12.48 0.22 13.07
CA GLU A 240 13.44 0.30 11.95
C GLU A 240 13.35 1.68 11.26
N VAL A 241 12.14 2.26 11.18
CA VAL A 241 11.91 3.62 10.68
C VAL A 241 10.85 4.31 11.53
N VAL A 242 11.17 5.50 12.03
CA VAL A 242 10.21 6.49 12.53
C VAL A 242 10.49 7.76 11.76
N ALA A 243 9.54 8.19 10.94
CA ALA A 243 9.77 9.32 10.06
C ALA A 243 8.60 10.29 10.04
N VAL A 244 8.93 11.59 10.06
CA VAL A 244 7.99 12.69 9.95
C VAL A 244 8.29 13.48 8.69
N ARG A 245 7.40 13.37 7.69
CA ARG A 245 7.63 13.85 6.33
C ARG A 245 6.51 14.74 5.83
N ASP A 246 6.78 15.47 4.76
CA ASP A 246 5.72 16.09 3.98
C ASP A 246 4.82 14.99 3.35
N PRO A 247 3.49 15.07 3.50
CA PRO A 247 2.59 14.02 3.02
C PRO A 247 2.47 13.95 1.49
N GLN A 248 2.97 14.95 0.74
CA GLN A 248 2.93 14.97 -0.72
C GLN A 248 4.27 14.56 -1.33
N THR A 249 5.36 15.14 -0.83
CA THR A 249 6.69 14.95 -1.40
C THR A 249 7.52 13.89 -0.69
N LEU A 250 7.09 13.43 0.49
CA LEU A 250 7.84 12.54 1.39
C LEU A 250 9.20 13.10 1.85
N THR A 251 9.48 14.38 1.59
CA THR A 251 10.71 15.04 2.02
C THR A 251 10.68 15.34 3.50
N ARG A 252 11.87 15.55 4.10
CA ARG A 252 11.97 16.03 5.48
C ARG A 252 11.30 17.40 5.61
N LEU A 253 10.69 17.62 6.78
CA LEU A 253 10.15 18.91 7.17
C LEU A 253 11.19 19.67 8.02
N GLU A 254 11.18 20.99 7.93
CA GLU A 254 11.97 21.86 8.84
C GLU A 254 11.20 22.18 10.12
N THR A 255 9.87 22.25 10.03
CA THR A 255 8.96 22.55 11.15
C THR A 255 7.60 21.90 10.92
N LEU A 256 6.88 21.60 12.00
CA LEU A 256 5.50 21.10 12.04
C LEU A 256 4.45 22.19 12.20
N ARG A 257 4.88 23.44 12.44
CA ARG A 257 4.00 24.60 12.66
C ARG A 257 3.04 24.80 11.48
N ASP A 258 1.74 24.89 11.80
CA ASP A 258 0.64 25.25 10.89
C ASP A 258 0.54 24.41 9.60
N ARG A 259 1.07 23.17 9.61
CA ARG A 259 1.07 22.28 8.44
C ARG A 259 0.76 20.83 8.79
N GLN A 260 0.34 20.09 7.77
CA GLN A 260 0.18 18.64 7.87
C GLN A 260 1.54 17.93 7.77
N ALA A 261 1.67 16.82 8.48
CA ALA A 261 2.83 15.93 8.40
C ALA A 261 2.37 14.48 8.29
N LEU A 262 3.08 13.68 7.50
CA LEU A 262 2.98 12.23 7.49
C LEU A 262 3.89 11.67 8.56
N VAL A 263 3.32 10.95 9.53
CA VAL A 263 4.07 10.07 10.42
C VAL A 263 4.04 8.68 9.81
N ALA A 264 5.21 8.13 9.47
CA ALA A 264 5.37 6.79 8.93
C ALA A 264 6.22 5.94 9.87
N LEU A 265 5.70 4.77 10.23
CA LEU A 265 6.31 3.83 11.17
C LEU A 265 6.59 2.50 10.46
N PHE A 266 7.83 2.04 10.52
CA PHE A 266 8.22 0.69 10.15
C PHE A 266 8.81 0.02 11.39
N VAL A 267 8.07 -0.93 11.95
CA VAL A 267 8.37 -1.55 13.24
C VAL A 267 8.45 -3.06 13.06
N ARG A 268 9.58 -3.64 13.42
CA ARG A 268 9.77 -5.09 13.42
C ARG A 268 9.36 -5.66 14.77
N ILE A 269 8.52 -6.69 14.74
CA ILE A 269 8.12 -7.48 15.90
C ILE A 269 8.41 -8.94 15.60
N GLY A 270 9.38 -9.50 16.34
CA GLY A 270 10.00 -10.78 16.00
C GLY A 270 10.61 -10.75 14.59
N SER A 271 10.10 -11.58 13.68
CA SER A 271 10.47 -11.59 12.26
C SER A 271 9.56 -10.76 11.35
N THR A 272 8.49 -10.20 11.89
CA THR A 272 7.43 -9.55 11.09
C THR A 272 7.65 -8.04 11.07
N ARG A 273 7.77 -7.46 9.88
CA ARG A 273 7.83 -6.00 9.70
C ARG A 273 6.43 -5.45 9.48
N LEU A 274 5.99 -4.62 10.42
CA LEU A 274 4.72 -3.91 10.38
C LEU A 274 4.95 -2.49 9.84
N LEU A 275 4.02 -2.05 9.00
CA LEU A 275 3.99 -0.69 8.47
C LEU A 275 2.67 -0.06 8.88
N ASP A 276 2.74 1.14 9.44
CA ASP A 276 1.57 1.98 9.68
C ASP A 276 1.92 3.45 9.48
N ASN A 277 0.91 4.28 9.24
CA ASN A 277 1.10 5.70 9.04
C ASN A 277 -0.16 6.50 9.37
N ARG A 278 0.03 7.80 9.60
CA ARG A 278 -1.06 8.77 9.78
C ARG A 278 -0.62 10.15 9.30
N ILE A 279 -1.51 10.85 8.61
CA ILE A 279 -1.34 12.30 8.42
C ILE A 279 -1.90 12.99 9.67
N ILE A 280 -1.06 13.77 10.33
CA ILE A 280 -1.43 14.59 11.49
C ILE A 280 -1.41 16.07 11.13
N GLY A 281 -2.09 16.88 11.94
CA GLY A 281 -2.21 18.32 11.76
C GLY A 281 -3.29 18.73 10.74
N HIS A 282 -3.56 20.03 10.70
CA HIS A 282 -4.49 20.64 9.76
C HIS A 282 -3.75 21.56 8.80
N ARG A 283 -4.23 21.67 7.55
CA ARG A 283 -3.81 22.79 6.70
C ARG A 283 -4.38 24.07 7.29
N SER A 284 -3.54 25.03 7.68
CA SER A 284 -4.03 26.36 8.00
C SER A 284 -4.77 26.92 6.78
N GLN A 285 -6.00 27.40 6.96
CA GLN A 285 -6.84 27.93 5.87
C GLN A 285 -6.26 29.21 5.22
N ILE A 286 -5.17 29.75 5.77
CA ILE A 286 -4.60 31.05 5.40
C ILE A 286 -3.94 31.03 4.01
N GLN A 287 -3.46 29.87 3.53
CA GLN A 287 -2.80 29.78 2.21
C GLN A 287 -3.74 29.50 1.02
N SER A 288 -5.04 29.28 1.26
CA SER A 288 -6.01 29.02 0.16
C SER A 288 -6.54 30.28 -0.53
N ARG A 289 -6.11 31.48 -0.11
CA ARG A 289 -6.51 32.77 -0.72
C ARG A 289 -5.48 33.37 -1.68
N ALA A 290 -4.42 32.65 -2.01
CA ALA A 290 -3.40 33.11 -2.96
C ALA A 290 -3.03 31.99 -3.94
N ALA A 291 -3.96 31.63 -4.82
CA ALA A 291 -3.71 30.99 -6.11
C ALA A 291 -4.94 31.17 -7.01
#